data_AF-A0A8C5M3P0-F1
#
_entry.id   AF-A0A8C5M3P0-F1
#
_cell.length_a   1.000
_cell.length_b   1.000
_cell.length_c   1.000
_cell.angle_alpha   90.00
_cell.angle_beta   90.00
_cell.angle_gamma   90.00
#
_symmetry.space_group_name_H-M   'P 1'
#
loop_
_entity.id
_entity.type
_entity.pdbx_description
1 polymer ?
#
loop_
_entity_poly.entity_id
_entity_poly.type
_entity_poly.pdbx_seq_one_letter_code
_entity_poly.pdbx_strand_id
1 'polypeptide(L)'
;MDKVQRKKEIIPVSLENKRRGDDPYIIWTERGHEKIPFVRFHAKAAVTRDKAARKVGETYNLRFKLGRFASPLLRDILFAHGFQEALGNSKDYNLLWMGPKLNPAICKNLASFQKVNRFPNTRELGRKDSLCKNIRALRLITRSHRFDFMPKSYLLPKEYEGFRQAFQKRPGQLWIKKPVASSCGCGIKVIDSMKEVSKRETAVVSSYISNPLLINGYKFDLRLYVLVTSYSPLVIYLYQDGLTRFATEKYQPTGDSLRNKFMHLTNTSVNKKSSKYVNSDDQEVEDHGNLWSLSALLRYLKESGKDTAFLLRKIEDIIIKTIISAEKSHVAPPESYPPHKNNSFELYGFDILIDDTLKPWLLEVNESPALSYDNPMSFKIKTHLLADTLTLVGVEWLSNSGTPEDSELQLPQFPGHLLH
;
A
#
# COMPACT_ATOMS: atom_id res chain seq x y z
N MET A 1 -0.91 -58.25 -22.77
CA MET A 1 -1.44 -56.87 -22.72
C MET A 1 -0.73 -56.14 -21.58
N ASP A 2 -0.74 -54.81 -21.60
CA ASP A 2 -0.07 -53.88 -20.67
C ASP A 2 1.38 -53.49 -21.00
N LYS A 3 1.50 -52.63 -22.02
CA LYS A 3 2.63 -51.69 -22.15
C LYS A 3 2.36 -50.49 -21.25
N VAL A 4 3.16 -50.33 -20.19
CA VAL A 4 3.25 -49.10 -19.40
C VAL A 4 3.82 -48.00 -20.29
N GLN A 5 2.95 -47.08 -20.71
CA GLN A 5 3.31 -45.91 -21.50
C GLN A 5 3.81 -44.81 -20.54
N ARG A 6 5.12 -44.79 -20.25
CA ARG A 6 5.77 -43.63 -19.63
C ARG A 6 5.61 -42.43 -20.57
N LYS A 7 4.72 -41.50 -20.24
CA LYS A 7 4.71 -40.16 -20.83
C LYS A 7 6.05 -39.50 -20.47
N LYS A 8 6.94 -39.38 -21.46
CA LYS A 8 8.06 -38.44 -21.39
C LYS A 8 7.45 -37.05 -21.31
N GLU A 9 7.65 -36.36 -20.19
CA GLU A 9 7.53 -34.91 -20.13
C GLU A 9 8.46 -34.34 -21.20
N ILE A 10 7.87 -33.68 -22.19
CA ILE A 10 8.62 -32.89 -23.15
C ILE A 10 8.93 -31.59 -22.43
N ILE A 11 9.97 -31.61 -21.60
CA ILE A 11 10.71 -30.41 -21.28
C ILE A 11 11.40 -30.03 -22.60
N PRO A 12 11.15 -28.85 -23.19
CA PRO A 12 11.88 -28.43 -24.38
C PRO A 12 13.38 -28.46 -24.05
N VAL A 13 14.14 -29.22 -24.84
CA VAL A 13 15.60 -29.44 -24.75
C VAL A 13 16.42 -28.12 -24.86
N SER A 14 15.77 -26.96 -24.97
CA SER A 14 16.40 -25.63 -24.91
C SER A 14 16.53 -25.05 -23.49
N LEU A 15 15.95 -25.68 -22.46
CA LEU A 15 16.03 -25.19 -21.07
C LEU A 15 17.22 -25.75 -20.27
N GLU A 16 17.82 -26.87 -20.68
CA GLU A 16 19.01 -27.42 -20.00
C GLU A 16 20.25 -26.52 -20.15
N ASN A 17 20.33 -25.76 -21.26
CA ASN A 17 21.43 -24.82 -21.51
C ASN A 17 21.24 -23.42 -20.94
N LYS A 18 20.10 -23.15 -20.26
CA LYS A 18 19.87 -21.91 -19.48
C LYS A 18 19.96 -22.14 -17.97
N ARG A 19 20.67 -23.17 -17.53
CA ARG A 19 21.20 -23.32 -16.15
C ARG A 19 22.36 -22.34 -15.87
N ARG A 20 22.29 -21.11 -16.38
CA ARG A 20 23.22 -20.02 -16.02
C ARG A 20 22.47 -19.06 -15.13
N GLY A 21 23.00 -18.79 -13.95
CA GLY A 21 22.45 -17.84 -12.97
C GLY A 21 22.53 -16.37 -13.42
N ASP A 22 22.47 -16.09 -14.72
CA ASP A 22 22.79 -14.78 -15.31
C ASP A 22 21.59 -14.14 -16.04
N ASP A 23 20.38 -14.73 -16.02
CA ASP A 23 19.21 -14.06 -16.61
C ASP A 23 18.74 -12.93 -15.67
N PRO A 24 18.83 -11.65 -16.08
CA PRO A 24 18.55 -10.52 -15.18
C PRO A 24 17.08 -10.40 -14.79
N TYR A 25 16.19 -11.19 -15.43
CA TYR A 25 14.75 -11.19 -15.20
C TYR A 25 14.25 -12.45 -14.49
N ILE A 26 15.14 -13.37 -14.10
CA ILE A 26 14.79 -14.61 -13.41
C ILE A 26 15.56 -14.72 -12.09
N ILE A 27 14.85 -14.97 -10.99
CA ILE A 27 15.44 -15.32 -9.70
C ILE A 27 15.14 -16.78 -9.43
N TRP A 28 16.16 -17.60 -9.21
CA TRP A 28 16.01 -19.01 -8.88
C TRP A 28 15.98 -19.20 -7.36
N THR A 29 15.02 -19.99 -6.88
CA THR A 29 14.92 -20.38 -5.47
C THR A 29 14.73 -21.87 -5.33
N GLU A 30 14.90 -22.39 -4.12
CA GLU A 30 14.84 -23.81 -3.83
C GLU A 30 13.59 -24.12 -2.99
N ARG A 31 12.78 -25.08 -3.44
CA ARG A 31 11.65 -25.65 -2.69
C ARG A 31 11.89 -27.15 -2.56
N GLY A 32 12.45 -27.57 -1.43
CA GLY A 32 12.96 -28.93 -1.27
C GLY A 32 14.12 -29.19 -2.24
N HIS A 33 13.94 -30.13 -3.18
CA HIS A 33 14.93 -30.45 -4.22
C HIS A 33 14.67 -29.75 -5.56
N GLU A 34 13.56 -29.02 -5.70
CA GLU A 34 13.20 -28.34 -6.94
C GLU A 34 13.68 -26.89 -6.96
N LYS A 35 14.18 -26.45 -8.12
CA LYS A 35 14.49 -25.05 -8.37
C LYS A 35 13.31 -24.37 -9.05
N ILE A 36 12.66 -23.44 -8.35
CA ILE A 36 11.51 -22.68 -8.84
C ILE A 36 11.98 -21.29 -9.24
N PRO A 37 11.78 -20.87 -10.51
CA PRO A 37 12.10 -19.53 -10.95
C PRO A 37 10.94 -18.56 -10.68
N PHE A 38 11.31 -17.39 -10.19
CA PHE A 38 10.47 -16.22 -10.06
C PHE A 38 10.84 -15.17 -11.12
N VAL A 39 9.85 -14.38 -11.53
CA VAL A 39 10.10 -13.21 -12.37
C VAL A 39 10.68 -12.07 -11.53
N ARG A 40 11.84 -11.56 -11.94
CA ARG A 40 12.37 -10.27 -11.49
C ARG A 40 11.84 -9.18 -12.42
N PHE A 41 11.03 -8.29 -11.87
CA PHE A 41 10.48 -7.17 -12.61
C PHE A 41 11.44 -5.97 -12.56
N HIS A 42 11.56 -5.27 -13.67
CA HIS A 42 12.35 -4.04 -13.76
C HIS A 42 11.47 -2.89 -14.23
N ALA A 43 11.52 -1.76 -13.53
CA ALA A 43 10.79 -0.55 -13.91
C ALA A 43 11.12 -0.08 -15.33
N LYS A 44 12.41 -0.16 -15.69
CA LYS A 44 12.91 0.22 -17.01
C LYS A 44 12.24 -0.56 -18.15
N ALA A 45 11.92 -1.84 -17.93
CA ALA A 45 11.31 -2.67 -18.97
C ALA A 45 9.94 -2.13 -19.42
N ALA A 46 9.17 -1.54 -18.52
CA ALA A 46 7.89 -0.88 -18.83
C ALA A 46 8.04 0.34 -19.74
N VAL A 47 9.19 1.01 -19.69
CA VAL A 47 9.49 2.20 -20.50
C VAL A 47 10.17 1.82 -21.82
N THR A 48 11.15 0.91 -21.78
CA THR A 48 12.01 0.59 -22.92
C THR A 48 11.48 -0.53 -23.83
N ARG A 49 10.40 -1.22 -23.43
CA ARG A 49 9.86 -2.40 -24.13
C ARG A 49 10.93 -3.47 -24.37
N ASP A 50 11.66 -3.79 -23.30
CA ASP A 50 12.77 -4.72 -23.34
C ASP A 50 12.34 -6.11 -23.85
N LYS A 51 12.93 -6.56 -24.96
CA LYS A 51 12.62 -7.86 -25.57
C LYS A 51 13.04 -9.04 -24.68
N ALA A 52 14.10 -8.89 -23.88
CA ALA A 52 14.55 -9.95 -22.97
C ALA A 52 13.56 -10.12 -21.81
N ALA A 53 13.09 -9.01 -21.21
CA ALA A 53 12.05 -9.03 -20.19
C ALA A 53 10.77 -9.69 -20.71
N ARG A 54 10.34 -9.27 -21.91
CA ARG A 54 9.14 -9.82 -22.55
C ARG A 54 9.24 -11.32 -22.82
N LYS A 55 10.42 -11.81 -23.20
CA LYS A 55 10.64 -13.23 -23.48
C LYS A 55 10.41 -14.11 -22.25
N VAL A 56 10.58 -13.60 -21.03
CA VAL A 56 10.34 -14.38 -19.79
C VAL A 56 8.88 -14.82 -19.69
N GLY A 57 7.93 -13.87 -19.71
CA GLY A 57 6.50 -14.20 -19.61
C GLY A 57 6.00 -15.04 -20.79
N GLU A 58 6.51 -14.80 -22.00
CA GLU A 58 6.17 -15.59 -23.19
C GLU A 58 6.69 -17.04 -23.10
N THR A 59 7.92 -17.23 -22.61
CA THR A 59 8.54 -18.56 -22.46
C THR A 59 7.81 -19.40 -21.43
N TYR A 60 7.36 -18.78 -20.33
CA TYR A 60 6.74 -19.48 -19.21
C TYR A 60 5.21 -19.37 -19.20
N ASN A 61 4.60 -18.83 -20.27
CA ASN A 61 3.16 -18.68 -20.44
C ASN A 61 2.49 -17.99 -19.22
N LEU A 62 3.12 -16.96 -18.68
CA LEU A 62 2.66 -16.30 -17.46
C LEU A 62 1.41 -15.49 -17.73
N ARG A 63 0.45 -15.58 -16.81
CA ARG A 63 -0.89 -15.01 -16.99
C ARG A 63 -1.30 -14.17 -15.79
N PHE A 64 -2.09 -13.14 -16.04
CA PHE A 64 -2.63 -12.27 -15.00
C PHE A 64 -4.11 -11.98 -15.20
N LYS A 65 -4.76 -11.54 -14.12
CA LYS A 65 -6.11 -10.99 -14.13
C LYS A 65 -6.14 -9.68 -13.38
N LEU A 66 -6.77 -8.67 -13.99
CA LEU A 66 -6.98 -7.38 -13.36
C LEU A 66 -8.46 -7.18 -13.05
N GLY A 67 -8.74 -6.73 -11.83
CA GLY A 67 -10.03 -6.20 -11.46
C GLY A 67 -10.29 -4.87 -12.14
N ARG A 68 -11.57 -4.47 -12.21
CA ARG A 68 -12.06 -3.26 -12.86
C ARG A 68 -11.30 -1.96 -12.53
N PHE A 69 -10.71 -1.87 -11.34
CA PHE A 69 -10.04 -0.67 -10.82
C PHE A 69 -8.52 -0.80 -10.76
N ALA A 70 -7.94 -1.80 -11.41
CA ALA A 70 -6.49 -1.92 -11.48
C ALA A 70 -5.88 -0.76 -12.29
N SER A 71 -4.66 -0.36 -11.92
CA SER A 71 -3.96 0.72 -12.60
C SER A 71 -3.52 0.29 -14.01
N PRO A 72 -3.68 1.15 -15.03
CA PRO A 72 -3.06 0.93 -16.34
C PRO A 72 -1.56 0.66 -16.25
N LEU A 73 -0.86 1.36 -15.34
CA LEU A 73 0.57 1.17 -15.12
C LEU A 73 0.95 -0.27 -14.76
N LEU A 74 0.13 -0.94 -13.93
CA LEU A 74 0.37 -2.33 -13.57
C LEU A 74 0.23 -3.24 -14.80
N ARG A 75 -0.79 -3.00 -15.64
CA ARG A 75 -1.01 -3.72 -16.89
C ARG A 75 0.20 -3.55 -17.82
N ASP A 76 0.70 -2.33 -17.95
CA ASP A 76 1.84 -2.01 -18.81
C ASP A 76 3.12 -2.72 -18.34
N ILE A 77 3.38 -2.74 -17.03
CA ILE A 77 4.50 -3.48 -16.44
C ILE A 77 4.38 -4.98 -16.72
N LEU A 78 3.20 -5.58 -16.51
CA LEU A 78 2.98 -7.01 -16.75
C LEU A 78 3.17 -7.37 -18.24
N PHE A 79 2.62 -6.57 -19.15
CA PHE A 79 2.82 -6.78 -20.60
C PHE A 79 4.27 -6.58 -21.03
N ALA A 80 4.99 -5.62 -20.46
CA ALA A 80 6.41 -5.44 -20.73
C ALA A 80 7.27 -6.65 -20.34
N HIS A 81 6.81 -7.45 -19.38
CA HIS A 81 7.43 -8.72 -18.97
C HIS A 81 6.80 -9.95 -19.65
N GLY A 82 5.98 -9.74 -20.69
CA GLY A 82 5.43 -10.81 -21.53
C GLY A 82 4.26 -11.58 -20.95
N PHE A 83 3.66 -11.09 -19.86
CA PHE A 83 2.48 -11.71 -19.31
C PHE A 83 1.27 -11.54 -20.22
N GLN A 84 0.35 -12.51 -20.21
CA GLN A 84 -0.90 -12.46 -20.96
C GLN A 84 -2.12 -12.29 -20.03
N GLU A 85 -3.08 -11.46 -20.43
CA GLU A 85 -4.32 -11.31 -19.67
C GLU A 85 -5.19 -12.57 -19.84
N ALA A 86 -5.55 -13.23 -18.74
CA ALA A 86 -6.37 -14.43 -18.76
C ALA A 86 -7.84 -14.06 -19.03
N LEU A 87 -8.44 -14.72 -20.01
CA LEU A 87 -9.81 -14.43 -20.46
C LEU A 87 -10.87 -15.05 -19.55
N GLY A 88 -11.98 -14.30 -19.37
CA GLY A 88 -13.19 -14.76 -18.70
C GLY A 88 -12.95 -15.42 -17.34
N ASN A 89 -13.55 -16.59 -17.14
CA ASN A 89 -13.48 -17.34 -15.88
C ASN A 89 -12.29 -18.31 -15.78
N SER A 90 -11.27 -18.18 -16.65
CA SER A 90 -10.10 -19.06 -16.62
C SER A 90 -9.46 -19.12 -15.23
N LYS A 91 -9.11 -20.30 -14.74
CA LYS A 91 -8.33 -20.47 -13.51
C LYS A 91 -6.82 -20.46 -13.76
N ASP A 92 -6.40 -20.42 -15.03
CA ASP A 92 -5.01 -20.39 -15.45
C ASP A 92 -4.47 -18.94 -15.42
N TYR A 93 -4.03 -18.53 -14.24
CA TYR A 93 -3.38 -17.25 -14.00
C TYR A 93 -2.40 -17.36 -12.82
N ASN A 94 -1.28 -16.64 -12.89
CA ASN A 94 -0.28 -16.56 -11.82
C ASN A 94 -0.59 -15.42 -10.86
N LEU A 95 -1.10 -14.29 -11.38
CA LEU A 95 -1.38 -13.09 -10.60
C LEU A 95 -2.82 -12.63 -10.77
N LEU A 96 -3.51 -12.42 -9.65
CA LEU A 96 -4.81 -11.78 -9.58
C LEU A 96 -4.71 -10.47 -8.81
N TRP A 97 -4.90 -9.35 -9.51
CA TRP A 97 -4.91 -8.03 -8.90
C TRP A 97 -6.31 -7.44 -8.86
N MET A 98 -6.95 -7.44 -7.69
CA MET A 98 -8.33 -7.00 -7.51
C MET A 98 -8.44 -5.67 -6.76
N GLY A 99 -9.60 -5.04 -6.96
CA GLY A 99 -10.06 -3.92 -6.14
C GLY A 99 -10.41 -4.35 -4.70
N PRO A 100 -11.07 -3.46 -3.93
CA PRO A 100 -11.27 -3.63 -2.48
C PRO A 100 -12.29 -4.71 -2.07
N LYS A 101 -12.89 -5.44 -3.01
CA LYS A 101 -13.83 -6.53 -2.74
C LYS A 101 -13.25 -7.84 -3.26
N LEU A 102 -12.74 -8.66 -2.34
CA LEU A 102 -12.31 -10.02 -2.59
C LEU A 102 -13.51 -10.96 -2.48
N ASN A 103 -13.78 -11.75 -3.52
CA ASN A 103 -14.80 -12.82 -3.44
C ASN A 103 -14.19 -14.01 -2.67
N PRO A 104 -14.74 -14.41 -1.51
CA PRO A 104 -14.22 -15.54 -0.74
C PRO A 104 -14.13 -16.84 -1.54
N ALA A 105 -15.04 -17.07 -2.48
CA ALA A 105 -15.03 -18.28 -3.32
C ALA A 105 -13.79 -18.36 -4.23
N ILE A 106 -13.21 -17.21 -4.62
CA ILE A 106 -11.96 -17.17 -5.39
C ILE A 106 -10.80 -17.59 -4.49
N CYS A 107 -10.76 -17.11 -3.24
CA CYS A 107 -9.66 -17.39 -2.31
C CYS A 107 -9.55 -18.88 -1.97
N LYS A 108 -10.68 -19.53 -1.67
CA LYS A 108 -10.70 -20.94 -1.28
C LYS A 108 -10.11 -21.90 -2.32
N ASN A 109 -10.07 -21.49 -3.59
CA ASN A 109 -9.70 -22.35 -4.72
C ASN A 109 -8.40 -21.88 -5.42
N LEU A 110 -7.58 -21.07 -4.77
CA LEU A 110 -6.29 -20.66 -5.31
C LEU A 110 -5.32 -21.84 -5.25
N ALA A 111 -4.66 -22.14 -6.37
CA ALA A 111 -3.54 -23.07 -6.36
C ALA A 111 -2.31 -22.42 -5.68
N SER A 112 -1.34 -23.24 -5.26
CA SER A 112 -0.16 -22.81 -4.49
C SER A 112 0.67 -21.72 -5.19
N PHE A 113 0.73 -21.74 -6.52
CA PHE A 113 1.48 -20.76 -7.32
C PHE A 113 0.73 -19.43 -7.55
N GLN A 114 -0.58 -19.39 -7.32
CA GLN A 114 -1.39 -18.21 -7.61
C GLN A 114 -1.20 -17.14 -6.54
N LYS A 115 -1.04 -15.89 -6.95
CA LYS A 115 -0.91 -14.75 -6.05
C LYS A 115 -2.13 -13.83 -6.16
N VAL A 116 -2.61 -13.31 -5.05
CA VAL A 116 -3.69 -12.33 -4.96
C VAL A 116 -3.25 -11.15 -4.09
N ASN A 117 -3.48 -9.92 -4.57
CA ASN A 117 -3.07 -8.68 -3.89
C ASN A 117 -3.96 -8.29 -2.69
N ARG A 118 -4.54 -9.27 -1.99
CA ARG A 118 -5.41 -9.07 -0.84
C ARG A 118 -5.21 -10.13 0.22
N PHE A 119 -5.17 -9.69 1.47
CA PHE A 119 -5.53 -10.55 2.58
C PHE A 119 -7.05 -10.51 2.82
N PRO A 120 -7.64 -11.60 3.37
CA PRO A 120 -8.98 -11.52 3.91
C PRO A 120 -9.02 -10.54 5.10
N ASN A 121 -10.19 -9.98 5.39
CA ASN A 121 -10.39 -8.99 6.46
C ASN A 121 -9.55 -7.69 6.34
N THR A 122 -9.05 -7.35 5.15
CA THR A 122 -8.28 -6.13 4.87
C THR A 122 -8.90 -4.82 5.41
N ARG A 123 -10.24 -4.79 5.55
CA ARG A 123 -11.02 -3.68 6.13
C ARG A 123 -10.65 -3.29 7.55
N GLU A 124 -9.99 -4.19 8.29
CA GLU A 124 -9.53 -3.93 9.65
C GLU A 124 -8.51 -2.79 9.73
N LEU A 125 -7.77 -2.55 8.65
CA LEU A 125 -6.82 -1.44 8.56
C LEU A 125 -7.35 -0.24 7.79
N GLY A 126 -8.05 -0.42 6.67
CA GLY A 126 -8.42 0.72 5.83
C GLY A 126 -9.77 1.37 6.16
N ARG A 127 -10.64 0.72 6.92
CA ARG A 127 -11.79 1.43 7.51
C ARG A 127 -11.34 2.23 8.72
N LYS A 128 -11.63 3.54 8.70
CA LYS A 128 -11.23 4.48 9.77
C LYS A 128 -11.73 4.08 11.16
N ASP A 129 -12.93 3.50 11.25
CA ASP A 129 -13.49 3.05 12.53
C ASP A 129 -12.82 1.77 13.06
N SER A 130 -12.43 0.86 12.16
CA SER A 130 -11.82 -0.42 12.50
C SER A 130 -10.37 -0.20 12.92
N LEU A 131 -9.61 0.58 12.14
CA LEU A 131 -8.28 1.06 12.51
C LEU A 131 -8.26 1.71 13.91
N CYS A 132 -9.23 2.57 14.18
CA CYS A 132 -9.33 3.24 15.48
C CYS A 132 -9.56 2.26 16.63
N LYS A 133 -10.44 1.27 16.45
CA LYS A 133 -10.68 0.22 17.46
C LYS A 133 -9.43 -0.62 17.69
N ASN A 134 -8.74 -1.03 16.62
CA ASN A 134 -7.58 -1.92 16.68
C ASN A 134 -6.41 -1.25 17.43
N ILE A 135 -6.08 0.00 17.10
CA ILE A 135 -5.05 0.77 17.80
C ILE A 135 -5.43 1.01 19.27
N ARG A 136 -6.68 1.36 19.56
CA ARG A 136 -7.16 1.54 20.95
C ARG A 136 -7.10 0.26 21.75
N ALA A 137 -7.45 -0.88 21.15
CA ALA A 137 -7.39 -2.17 21.82
C ALA A 137 -5.95 -2.49 22.24
N LEU A 138 -4.97 -2.33 21.34
CA LEU A 138 -3.56 -2.53 21.70
C LEU A 138 -3.07 -1.53 22.75
N ARG A 139 -3.47 -0.25 22.66
CA ARG A 139 -3.17 0.75 23.69
C ARG A 139 -3.68 0.34 25.07
N LEU A 140 -4.90 -0.19 25.16
CA LEU A 140 -5.51 -0.63 26.41
C LEU A 140 -4.84 -1.90 26.97
N ILE A 141 -4.57 -2.88 26.10
CA ILE A 141 -3.92 -4.15 26.47
C ILE A 141 -2.50 -3.90 26.98
N THR A 142 -1.73 -3.08 26.26
CA THR A 142 -0.32 -2.79 26.61
C THR A 142 -0.16 -1.70 27.67
N ARG A 143 -1.23 -0.93 27.95
CA ARG A 143 -1.21 0.27 28.80
C ARG A 143 -0.09 1.25 28.44
N SER A 144 0.27 1.34 27.17
CA SER A 144 1.45 2.06 26.71
C SER A 144 1.08 3.31 25.91
N HIS A 145 1.69 4.45 26.29
CA HIS A 145 1.67 5.69 25.51
C HIS A 145 2.36 5.56 24.14
N ARG A 146 3.05 4.43 23.88
CA ARG A 146 3.66 4.10 22.59
C ARG A 146 2.64 3.90 21.46
N PHE A 147 1.33 3.91 21.76
CA PHE A 147 0.22 3.90 20.79
C PHE A 147 -0.48 5.26 20.63
N ASP A 148 0.05 6.32 21.27
CA ASP A 148 -0.47 7.71 21.16
C ASP A 148 0.04 8.41 19.88
N PHE A 149 0.07 7.68 18.76
CA PHE A 149 0.49 8.15 17.44
C PHE A 149 -0.69 8.38 16.48
N MET A 150 -1.93 8.14 16.94
CA MET A 150 -3.14 8.49 16.20
C MET A 150 -3.91 9.57 16.98
N PRO A 151 -4.48 10.58 16.32
CA PRO A 151 -5.29 11.59 17.00
C PRO A 151 -6.43 10.98 17.81
N LYS A 152 -6.79 11.60 18.93
CA LYS A 152 -7.93 11.15 19.73
C LYS A 152 -9.21 11.23 18.91
N SER A 153 -9.80 10.08 18.60
CA SER A 153 -11.03 10.00 17.82
C SER A 153 -12.27 9.74 18.68
N TYR A 154 -13.45 9.78 18.06
CA TYR A 154 -14.74 9.31 18.55
C TYR A 154 -15.52 8.68 17.39
N LEU A 155 -16.11 7.51 17.62
CA LEU A 155 -16.83 6.71 16.64
C LEU A 155 -18.34 6.97 16.77
N LEU A 156 -18.88 7.78 15.87
CA LEU A 156 -20.29 8.14 15.86
C LEU A 156 -21.13 7.06 15.14
N PRO A 157 -22.39 6.85 15.56
CA PRO A 157 -23.12 7.59 16.61
C PRO A 157 -22.83 7.11 18.04
N LYS A 158 -22.18 5.94 18.22
CA LYS A 158 -22.03 5.28 19.54
C LYS A 158 -21.32 6.14 20.59
N GLU A 159 -20.30 6.89 20.20
CA GLU A 159 -19.49 7.71 21.11
C GLU A 159 -19.88 9.20 21.08
N TYR A 160 -21.08 9.56 20.58
CA TYR A 160 -21.51 10.96 20.46
C TYR A 160 -21.47 11.71 21.79
N GLU A 161 -21.98 11.12 22.86
CA GLU A 161 -22.02 11.77 24.17
C GLU A 161 -20.61 11.99 24.74
N GLY A 162 -19.71 11.03 24.54
CA GLY A 162 -18.29 11.18 24.89
C GLY A 162 -17.62 12.29 24.09
N PHE A 163 -17.91 12.39 22.79
CA PHE A 163 -17.44 13.49 21.95
C PHE A 163 -17.98 14.84 22.43
N ARG A 164 -19.29 14.96 22.69
CA ARG A 164 -19.94 16.18 23.18
C ARG A 164 -19.29 16.70 24.45
N GLN A 165 -19.05 15.83 25.43
CA GLN A 165 -18.36 16.20 26.67
C GLN A 165 -16.92 16.65 26.42
N ALA A 166 -16.19 15.95 25.55
CA ALA A 166 -14.82 16.31 25.23
C ALA A 166 -14.70 17.63 24.47
N PHE A 167 -15.67 17.93 23.60
CA PHE A 167 -15.79 19.20 22.91
C PHE A 167 -16.01 20.35 23.90
N GLN A 168 -16.93 20.18 24.85
CA GLN A 168 -17.21 21.18 25.90
C GLN A 168 -16.01 21.42 26.83
N LYS A 169 -15.25 20.36 27.17
CA LYS A 169 -14.08 20.45 28.05
C LYS A 169 -12.85 21.09 27.39
N ARG A 170 -12.84 21.30 26.07
CA ARG A 170 -11.70 21.80 25.31
C ARG A 170 -12.14 22.94 24.38
N PRO A 171 -12.55 24.10 24.94
CA PRO A 171 -12.92 25.25 24.13
C PRO A 171 -11.73 25.66 23.23
N GLY A 172 -12.01 25.98 21.97
CA GLY A 172 -11.01 26.35 20.97
C GLY A 172 -10.29 25.17 20.28
N GLN A 173 -10.41 23.94 20.77
CA GLN A 173 -9.87 22.77 20.06
C GLN A 173 -10.65 22.55 18.76
N LEU A 174 -9.94 22.57 17.64
CA LEU A 174 -10.49 22.16 16.35
C LEU A 174 -10.61 20.64 16.26
N TRP A 175 -11.65 20.16 15.58
CA TRP A 175 -11.86 18.75 15.31
C TRP A 175 -11.99 18.53 13.80
N ILE A 176 -11.79 17.29 13.35
CA ILE A 176 -11.98 16.89 11.96
C ILE A 176 -12.93 15.72 11.89
N LYS A 177 -14.02 15.91 11.16
CA LYS A 177 -15.03 14.89 10.89
C LYS A 177 -14.73 14.21 9.57
N LYS A 178 -14.71 12.88 9.56
CA LYS A 178 -14.43 12.04 8.39
C LYS A 178 -15.51 10.96 8.24
N PRO A 179 -16.03 10.71 7.03
CA PRO A 179 -16.87 9.53 6.79
C PRO A 179 -16.09 8.24 7.02
N VAL A 180 -16.76 7.19 7.50
CA VAL A 180 -16.09 5.94 7.91
C VAL A 180 -15.41 5.20 6.76
N ALA A 181 -16.08 5.09 5.62
CA ALA A 181 -15.66 4.30 4.46
C ALA A 181 -15.62 5.15 3.17
N SER A 182 -15.08 6.36 3.27
CA SER A 182 -14.83 7.24 2.13
C SER A 182 -13.34 7.59 2.02
N SER A 183 -12.94 8.09 0.85
CA SER A 183 -11.56 8.38 0.45
C SER A 183 -11.48 9.72 -0.30
N CYS A 184 -10.29 10.12 -0.72
CA CYS A 184 -10.06 11.28 -1.61
C CYS A 184 -10.51 12.64 -1.04
N GLY A 185 -10.59 12.76 0.29
CA GLY A 185 -11.06 13.98 0.97
C GLY A 185 -12.58 14.18 0.95
N CYS A 186 -13.35 13.25 0.37
CA CYS A 186 -14.81 13.38 0.24
C CYS A 186 -15.49 13.40 1.62
N GLY A 187 -16.30 14.43 1.86
CA GLY A 187 -17.08 14.59 3.09
C GLY A 187 -16.28 14.96 4.34
N ILE A 188 -14.97 15.18 4.22
CA ILE A 188 -14.13 15.60 5.34
C ILE A 188 -14.35 17.09 5.63
N LYS A 189 -14.55 17.43 6.92
CA LYS A 189 -14.73 18.82 7.38
C LYS A 189 -13.93 19.05 8.64
N VAL A 190 -13.23 20.17 8.71
CA VAL A 190 -12.76 20.73 9.99
C VAL A 190 -13.97 21.38 10.64
N ILE A 191 -14.18 21.13 11.93
CA ILE A 191 -15.32 21.59 12.70
C ILE A 191 -14.83 22.31 13.96
N ASP A 192 -15.50 23.41 14.26
CA ASP A 192 -15.33 24.26 15.44
C ASP A 192 -16.65 24.47 16.18
N SER A 193 -17.74 23.84 15.70
CA SER A 193 -19.08 23.93 16.26
C SER A 193 -19.78 22.58 16.33
N MET A 194 -20.40 22.28 17.49
CA MET A 194 -21.22 21.07 17.67
C MET A 194 -22.45 21.01 16.75
N LYS A 195 -22.90 22.16 16.21
CA LYS A 195 -24.04 22.20 15.27
C LYS A 195 -23.77 21.44 13.98
N GLU A 196 -22.50 21.21 13.65
CA GLU A 196 -22.07 20.50 12.43
C GLU A 196 -22.05 18.98 12.56
N VAL A 197 -22.34 18.45 13.75
CA VAL A 197 -22.28 17.03 14.07
C VAL A 197 -23.64 16.53 14.53
N SER A 198 -24.26 15.69 13.70
CA SER A 198 -25.54 15.08 14.04
C SER A 198 -25.37 13.86 14.94
N LYS A 199 -26.30 13.70 15.90
CA LYS A 199 -26.37 12.54 16.81
C LYS A 199 -26.53 11.19 16.09
N ARG A 200 -27.12 11.21 14.88
CA ARG A 200 -27.41 10.01 14.08
C ARG A 200 -26.37 9.76 12.99
N GLU A 201 -25.39 10.64 12.86
CA GLU A 201 -24.37 10.54 11.79
C GLU A 201 -23.40 9.39 12.04
N THR A 202 -23.04 8.68 10.97
CA THR A 202 -22.00 7.65 11.00
C THR A 202 -20.69 8.25 10.50
N ALA A 203 -19.80 8.60 11.45
CA ALA A 203 -18.54 9.27 11.17
C ALA A 203 -17.48 8.97 12.22
N VAL A 204 -16.22 9.23 11.87
CA VAL A 204 -15.12 9.32 12.83
C VAL A 204 -14.79 10.79 13.03
N VAL A 205 -14.90 11.29 14.26
CA VAL A 205 -14.52 12.65 14.62
C VAL A 205 -13.22 12.59 15.41
N SER A 206 -12.18 13.28 14.96
CA SER A 206 -10.85 13.25 15.60
C SER A 206 -10.37 14.63 15.98
N SER A 207 -9.56 14.75 17.03
CA SER A 207 -8.87 16.00 17.34
C SER A 207 -8.05 16.41 16.11
N TYR A 208 -8.20 17.67 15.69
CA TYR A 208 -7.45 18.19 14.56
C TYR A 208 -6.04 18.57 15.01
N ILE A 209 -5.03 18.14 14.26
CA ILE A 209 -3.65 18.56 14.48
C ILE A 209 -3.51 19.96 13.88
N SER A 210 -3.57 20.98 14.76
CA SER A 210 -3.57 22.40 14.41
C SER A 210 -2.17 23.00 14.28
N ASN A 211 -1.14 22.26 14.67
CA ASN A 211 0.28 22.62 14.60
C ASN A 211 1.06 21.71 13.62
N PRO A 212 0.59 21.51 12.37
CA PRO A 212 1.35 20.72 11.42
C PRO A 212 2.70 21.38 11.13
N LEU A 213 3.72 20.57 10.86
CA LEU A 213 4.95 21.09 10.29
C LEU A 213 4.63 21.71 8.92
N LEU A 214 5.15 22.91 8.68
CA LEU A 214 4.94 23.66 7.44
C LEU A 214 6.25 23.79 6.66
N ILE A 215 6.14 23.84 5.34
CA ILE A 215 7.22 24.25 4.43
C ILE A 215 6.69 25.42 3.61
N ASN A 216 7.39 26.55 3.65
CA ASN A 216 6.99 27.80 3.00
C ASN A 216 5.55 28.26 3.35
N GLY A 217 5.09 27.89 4.56
CA GLY A 217 3.73 28.19 5.04
C GLY A 217 2.65 27.23 4.54
N TYR A 218 2.98 26.17 3.82
CA TYR A 218 2.01 25.17 3.33
C TYR A 218 2.01 23.92 4.19
N LYS A 219 0.80 23.41 4.48
CA LYS A 219 0.60 22.12 5.13
C LYS A 219 0.89 20.99 4.13
N PHE A 220 1.47 19.89 4.60
CA PHE A 220 1.66 18.68 3.80
C PHE A 220 1.35 17.41 4.59
N ASP A 221 1.18 16.30 3.88
CA ASP A 221 1.20 14.96 4.46
C ASP A 221 2.13 14.04 3.65
N LEU A 222 2.47 12.88 4.23
CA LEU A 222 3.22 11.84 3.57
C LEU A 222 2.30 10.68 3.17
N ARG A 223 2.41 10.25 1.92
CA ARG A 223 1.95 8.96 1.42
C ARG A 223 3.14 8.01 1.38
N LEU A 224 3.14 7.02 2.26
CA LEU A 224 4.13 5.95 2.31
C LEU A 224 3.54 4.65 1.78
N TYR A 225 4.36 3.81 1.15
CA TYR A 225 3.91 2.53 0.61
C TYR A 225 4.48 1.38 1.42
N VAL A 226 3.59 0.51 1.92
CA VAL A 226 3.94 -0.60 2.80
C VAL A 226 3.40 -1.89 2.19
N LEU A 227 4.28 -2.83 1.87
CA LEU A 227 3.93 -4.15 1.36
C LEU A 227 3.95 -5.15 2.51
N VAL A 228 2.87 -5.89 2.70
CA VAL A 228 2.83 -7.07 3.58
C VAL A 228 2.73 -8.31 2.70
N THR A 229 3.69 -9.23 2.79
CA THR A 229 3.68 -10.48 2.02
C THR A 229 3.26 -11.69 2.84
N SER A 230 3.27 -11.58 4.17
CA SER A 230 2.76 -12.62 5.05
C SER A 230 2.41 -12.05 6.42
N TYR A 231 1.41 -12.64 7.08
CA TYR A 231 1.08 -12.43 8.49
C TYR A 231 1.52 -13.62 9.36
N SER A 232 2.03 -14.70 8.77
CA SER A 232 2.50 -15.89 9.49
C SER A 232 3.61 -16.60 8.70
N PRO A 233 4.90 -16.28 8.96
CA PRO A 233 5.39 -15.21 9.86
C PRO A 233 5.06 -13.81 9.30
N LEU A 234 4.97 -12.81 10.18
CA LEU A 234 4.72 -11.43 9.76
C LEU A 234 5.93 -10.86 9.00
N VAL A 235 5.72 -10.44 7.75
CA VAL A 235 6.74 -9.83 6.89
C VAL A 235 6.20 -8.52 6.33
N ILE A 236 6.85 -7.41 6.70
CA ILE A 236 6.49 -6.05 6.33
C ILE A 236 7.68 -5.39 5.61
N TYR A 237 7.42 -4.82 4.44
CA TYR A 237 8.37 -4.00 3.70
C TYR A 237 7.86 -2.56 3.64
N LEU A 238 8.70 -1.62 4.03
CA LEU A 238 8.48 -0.19 3.78
C LEU A 238 9.26 0.18 2.52
N TYR A 239 8.57 0.72 1.52
CA TYR A 239 9.23 1.25 0.34
C TYR A 239 10.06 2.49 0.71
N GLN A 240 11.26 2.61 0.13
CA GLN A 240 12.23 3.64 0.54
C GLN A 240 11.79 5.06 0.19
N ASP A 241 10.91 5.21 -0.82
CA ASP A 241 10.35 6.50 -1.21
C ASP A 241 8.82 6.56 -1.01
N GLY A 242 8.24 7.72 -1.27
CA GLY A 242 6.83 8.01 -1.09
C GLY A 242 6.45 9.31 -1.78
N LEU A 243 5.29 9.85 -1.44
CA LEU A 243 4.85 11.16 -1.94
C LEU A 243 4.59 12.11 -0.79
N THR A 244 5.18 13.29 -0.86
CA THR A 244 4.88 14.43 0.03
C THR A 244 3.86 15.32 -0.67
N ARG A 245 2.64 15.41 -0.13
CA ARG A 245 1.52 16.09 -0.80
C ARG A 245 1.21 17.40 -0.10
N PHE A 246 1.32 18.51 -0.81
CA PHE A 246 1.10 19.84 -0.27
C PHE A 246 -0.32 20.34 -0.51
N ALA A 247 -0.81 21.12 0.45
CA ALA A 247 -1.92 22.04 0.27
C ALA A 247 -1.55 23.13 -0.76
N THR A 248 -2.55 23.70 -1.44
CA THR A 248 -2.33 24.81 -2.40
C THR A 248 -2.52 26.19 -1.77
N GLU A 249 -3.00 26.25 -0.53
CA GLU A 249 -3.22 27.48 0.21
C GLU A 249 -2.37 27.49 1.49
N LYS A 250 -1.87 28.68 1.86
CA LYS A 250 -1.06 28.85 3.07
C LYS A 250 -1.88 28.52 4.32
N TYR A 251 -1.25 27.88 5.28
CA TYR A 251 -1.89 27.37 6.48
C TYR A 251 -2.10 28.46 7.52
N GLN A 252 -3.36 28.83 7.74
CA GLN A 252 -3.83 29.82 8.72
C GLN A 252 -5.19 29.35 9.27
N PRO A 253 -5.24 28.53 10.32
CA PRO A 253 -6.47 27.85 10.75
C PRO A 253 -7.37 28.74 11.64
N THR A 254 -7.84 29.87 11.12
CA THR A 254 -8.63 30.87 11.87
C THR A 254 -9.89 31.33 11.14
N GLY A 255 -11.03 31.42 11.84
CA GLY A 255 -12.27 31.99 11.30
C GLY A 255 -12.73 31.31 10.01
N ASP A 256 -13.04 32.09 8.98
CA ASP A 256 -13.61 31.60 7.72
C ASP A 256 -12.70 30.63 6.95
N SER A 257 -11.39 30.69 7.20
CA SER A 257 -10.42 29.78 6.59
C SER A 257 -10.68 28.31 6.91
N LEU A 258 -11.42 27.99 7.99
CA LEU A 258 -11.80 26.62 8.38
C LEU A 258 -12.61 25.90 7.29
N ARG A 259 -13.28 26.65 6.41
CA ARG A 259 -14.02 26.11 5.27
C ARG A 259 -13.15 25.87 4.03
N ASN A 260 -11.93 26.40 4.02
CA ASN A 260 -11.00 26.25 2.90
C ASN A 260 -10.34 24.87 2.91
N LYS A 261 -10.95 23.93 2.17
CA LYS A 261 -10.43 22.57 2.00
C LYS A 261 -9.03 22.52 1.37
N PHE A 262 -8.65 23.50 0.54
CA PHE A 262 -7.36 23.54 -0.16
C PHE A 262 -6.18 23.91 0.77
N MET A 263 -6.48 24.33 2.00
CA MET A 263 -5.52 24.59 3.06
C MET A 263 -5.44 23.41 4.04
N HIS A 264 -6.60 22.85 4.42
CA HIS A 264 -6.67 21.84 5.48
C HIS A 264 -6.45 20.41 5.00
N LEU A 265 -6.79 20.13 3.74
CA LEU A 265 -6.67 18.82 3.12
C LEU A 265 -5.54 18.85 2.09
N THR A 266 -4.70 17.83 2.14
CA THR A 266 -3.46 17.70 1.38
C THR A 266 -3.59 16.67 0.26
N ASN A 267 -4.72 15.95 0.18
CA ASN A 267 -4.98 14.99 -0.89
C ASN A 267 -4.85 15.64 -2.27
N THR A 268 -4.08 15.02 -3.16
CA THR A 268 -3.91 15.47 -4.54
C THR A 268 -5.23 15.62 -5.29
N SER A 269 -6.19 14.71 -5.06
CA SER A 269 -7.55 14.77 -5.65
C SER A 269 -8.36 16.01 -5.26
N VAL A 270 -8.03 16.63 -4.12
CA VAL A 270 -8.62 17.89 -3.67
C VAL A 270 -7.83 19.05 -4.27
N ASN A 271 -6.53 19.09 -4.04
CA ASN A 271 -5.69 20.24 -4.39
C ASN A 271 -5.52 20.44 -5.90
N LYS A 272 -5.58 19.40 -6.73
CA LYS A 272 -5.61 19.53 -8.20
C LYS A 272 -6.78 20.34 -8.74
N LYS A 273 -7.83 20.56 -7.93
CA LYS A 273 -8.98 21.40 -8.30
C LYS A 273 -8.77 22.88 -7.97
N SER A 274 -7.67 23.24 -7.30
CA SER A 274 -7.30 24.62 -7.05
C SER A 274 -6.62 25.20 -8.28
N SER A 275 -6.90 26.46 -8.61
CA SER A 275 -6.18 27.20 -9.65
C SER A 275 -4.72 27.47 -9.29
N LYS A 276 -4.34 27.31 -8.02
CA LYS A 276 -2.96 27.48 -7.52
C LYS A 276 -2.15 26.18 -7.50
N TYR A 277 -2.69 25.09 -8.04
CA TYR A 277 -1.95 23.82 -8.10
C TYR A 277 -0.82 23.92 -9.12
N VAL A 278 0.40 23.71 -8.65
CA VAL A 278 1.62 23.70 -9.47
C VAL A 278 2.05 22.25 -9.67
N ASN A 279 2.15 21.84 -10.93
CA ASN A 279 2.70 20.56 -11.32
C ASN A 279 4.15 20.72 -11.81
N SER A 280 4.95 19.66 -11.70
CA SER A 280 6.28 19.58 -12.32
C SER A 280 6.20 18.68 -13.55
N ASP A 281 6.75 19.14 -14.67
CA ASP A 281 6.85 18.36 -15.91
C ASP A 281 8.22 17.67 -16.06
N ASP A 282 9.13 17.86 -15.10
CA ASP A 282 10.44 17.22 -15.06
C ASP A 282 10.45 16.12 -13.99
N GLN A 283 10.87 14.91 -14.38
CA GLN A 283 10.97 13.76 -13.48
C GLN A 283 12.17 13.82 -12.52
N GLU A 284 13.20 14.60 -12.86
CA GLU A 284 14.41 14.74 -12.04
C GLU A 284 14.28 15.87 -11.00
N VAL A 285 13.24 16.71 -11.13
CA VAL A 285 12.90 17.74 -10.14
C VAL A 285 11.92 17.15 -9.12
N GLU A 286 12.44 16.77 -7.97
CA GLU A 286 11.70 16.05 -6.93
C GLU A 286 11.11 16.92 -5.81
N ASP A 287 11.46 18.21 -5.76
CA ASP A 287 11.11 19.20 -4.72
C ASP A 287 10.38 20.44 -5.27
N HIS A 288 9.59 20.27 -6.34
CA HIS A 288 8.86 21.36 -6.97
C HIS A 288 7.34 21.16 -6.97
N GLY A 289 6.61 22.27 -6.82
CA GLY A 289 5.16 22.31 -6.87
C GLY A 289 4.49 21.70 -5.64
N ASN A 290 3.28 21.15 -5.83
CA ASN A 290 2.47 20.62 -4.72
C ASN A 290 2.68 19.12 -4.44
N LEU A 291 3.68 18.49 -5.07
CA LEU A 291 3.97 17.08 -4.91
C LEU A 291 5.48 16.84 -4.97
N TRP A 292 6.08 16.45 -3.84
CA TRP A 292 7.50 16.09 -3.77
C TRP A 292 7.67 14.58 -3.56
N SER A 293 8.86 14.06 -3.82
CA SER A 293 9.24 12.73 -3.32
C SER A 293 9.43 12.77 -1.80
N LEU A 294 9.43 11.61 -1.14
CA LEU A 294 9.83 11.53 0.27
C LEU A 294 11.32 11.85 0.39
N SER A 295 12.13 11.33 -0.52
CA SER A 295 13.59 11.57 -0.56
C SER A 295 13.92 13.07 -0.56
N ALA A 296 13.22 13.86 -1.37
CA ALA A 296 13.43 15.30 -1.46
C ALA A 296 13.01 16.04 -0.18
N LEU A 297 11.88 15.65 0.43
CA LEU A 297 11.48 16.16 1.74
C LEU A 297 12.55 15.87 2.79
N LEU A 298 13.07 14.64 2.86
CA LEU A 298 14.07 14.27 3.86
C LEU A 298 15.38 15.05 3.67
N ARG A 299 15.81 15.30 2.43
CA ARG A 299 16.96 16.18 2.14
C ARG A 299 16.71 17.59 2.67
N TYR A 300 15.57 18.19 2.30
CA TYR A 300 15.17 19.53 2.77
C TYR A 300 15.10 19.65 4.30
N LEU A 301 14.51 18.67 4.99
CA LEU A 301 14.41 18.68 6.45
C LEU A 301 15.77 18.52 7.11
N LYS A 302 16.65 17.69 6.55
CA LYS A 302 18.02 17.50 7.05
C LYS A 302 18.85 18.77 6.90
N GLU A 303 18.76 19.44 5.75
CA GLU A 303 19.39 20.75 5.51
C GLU A 303 18.86 21.83 6.44
N SER A 304 17.59 21.73 6.85
CA SER A 304 16.97 22.59 7.87
C SER A 304 17.32 22.18 9.31
N GLY A 305 18.29 21.28 9.52
CA GLY A 305 18.77 20.87 10.84
C GLY A 305 17.88 19.88 11.61
N LYS A 306 16.91 19.24 10.97
CA LYS A 306 16.03 18.26 11.63
C LYS A 306 16.60 16.85 11.55
N ASP A 307 16.40 16.07 12.63
CA ASP A 307 16.81 14.66 12.69
C ASP A 307 15.83 13.77 11.91
N THR A 308 16.11 13.61 10.62
CA THR A 308 15.29 12.78 9.73
C THR A 308 15.44 11.28 9.99
N ALA A 309 16.56 10.84 10.55
CA ALA A 309 16.76 9.43 10.92
C ALA A 309 15.88 9.05 12.13
N PHE A 310 15.76 9.92 13.13
CA PHE A 310 14.82 9.73 14.23
C PHE A 310 13.36 9.77 13.76
N LEU A 311 13.01 10.71 12.88
CA LEU A 311 11.67 10.79 12.28
C LEU A 311 11.30 9.48 11.56
N LEU A 312 12.18 8.95 10.71
CA LEU A 312 11.94 7.70 9.98
C LEU A 312 11.77 6.51 10.92
N ARG A 313 12.61 6.38 11.96
CA ARG A 313 12.44 5.32 12.99
C ARG A 313 11.09 5.40 13.68
N LYS A 314 10.57 6.62 13.94
CA LYS A 314 9.22 6.81 14.51
C LYS A 314 8.12 6.42 13.54
N ILE A 315 8.30 6.71 12.25
CA ILE A 315 7.37 6.31 11.19
C ILE A 315 7.32 4.79 11.04
N GLU A 316 8.48 4.12 11.01
CA GLU A 316 8.61 2.66 10.97
C GLU A 316 7.89 2.01 12.17
N ASP A 317 8.13 2.53 13.37
CA ASP A 317 7.48 2.07 14.61
C ASP A 317 5.94 2.23 14.56
N ILE A 318 5.43 3.32 13.97
CA ILE A 318 3.99 3.51 13.72
C ILE A 318 3.46 2.44 12.76
N ILE A 319 4.15 2.20 11.65
CA ILE A 319 3.74 1.24 10.62
C ILE A 319 3.67 -0.16 11.21
N ILE A 320 4.74 -0.61 11.87
CA ILE A 320 4.84 -1.95 12.48
C ILE A 320 3.69 -2.17 13.47
N LYS A 321 3.49 -1.24 14.42
CA LYS A 321 2.41 -1.35 15.41
C LYS A 321 1.03 -1.32 14.79
N THR A 322 0.86 -0.57 13.70
CA THR A 322 -0.41 -0.50 12.98
C THR A 322 -0.74 -1.84 12.33
N ILE A 323 0.21 -2.46 11.64
CA ILE A 323 0.01 -3.78 11.03
C ILE A 323 -0.24 -4.84 12.11
N ILE A 324 0.53 -4.86 13.20
CA ILE A 324 0.33 -5.78 14.33
C ILE A 324 -1.07 -5.62 14.93
N SER A 325 -1.65 -4.42 14.94
CA SER A 325 -3.00 -4.20 15.47
C SER A 325 -4.09 -4.99 14.74
N ALA A 326 -3.85 -5.38 13.49
CA ALA A 326 -4.75 -6.20 12.69
C ALA A 326 -4.26 -7.66 12.56
N GLU A 327 -3.11 -8.04 13.11
CA GLU A 327 -2.56 -9.39 12.94
C GLU A 327 -3.55 -10.48 13.37
N LYS A 328 -4.21 -10.33 14.51
CA LYS A 328 -5.17 -11.33 15.03
C LYS A 328 -6.32 -11.63 14.07
N SER A 329 -6.82 -10.61 13.35
CA SER A 329 -7.91 -10.80 12.38
C SER A 329 -7.42 -11.42 11.07
N HIS A 330 -6.11 -11.46 10.85
CA HIS A 330 -5.47 -12.06 9.67
C HIS A 330 -4.93 -13.46 9.94
N VAL A 331 -4.51 -13.77 11.18
CA VAL A 331 -3.93 -15.06 11.57
C VAL A 331 -4.97 -16.10 11.99
N ALA A 332 -6.13 -15.69 12.51
CA ALA A 332 -7.21 -16.62 12.85
C ALA A 332 -8.13 -16.82 11.63
N PRO A 333 -7.94 -17.85 10.78
CA PRO A 333 -8.63 -17.93 9.51
C PRO A 333 -10.00 -18.57 9.73
N PRO A 334 -11.12 -17.91 9.43
CA PRO A 334 -12.32 -18.62 9.01
C PRO A 334 -12.01 -19.53 7.80
N GLU A 335 -12.87 -20.53 7.54
CA GLU A 335 -12.82 -21.49 6.41
C GLU A 335 -12.76 -20.86 5.00
N SER A 336 -12.61 -19.53 4.90
CA SER A 336 -12.63 -18.66 3.72
C SER A 336 -11.28 -18.08 3.30
N TYR A 337 -10.18 -18.47 3.95
CA TYR A 337 -8.83 -18.03 3.60
C TYR A 337 -8.27 -18.80 2.39
N PRO A 338 -7.32 -18.20 1.66
CA PRO A 338 -6.52 -18.94 0.68
C PRO A 338 -5.89 -20.18 1.33
N PRO A 339 -5.86 -21.31 0.62
CA PRO A 339 -5.35 -22.57 1.16
C PRO A 339 -3.85 -22.51 1.45
N HIS A 340 -3.09 -21.63 0.79
CA HIS A 340 -1.64 -21.52 0.97
C HIS A 340 -1.22 -20.16 1.54
N LYS A 341 -0.30 -20.19 2.51
CA LYS A 341 0.20 -19.00 3.24
C LYS A 341 0.74 -17.89 2.31
N ASN A 342 1.32 -18.29 1.17
CA ASN A 342 1.98 -17.38 0.24
C ASN A 342 1.08 -16.95 -0.94
N ASN A 343 -0.22 -17.23 -0.91
CA ASN A 343 -1.14 -16.76 -1.95
C ASN A 343 -1.41 -15.27 -1.83
N SER A 344 -1.43 -14.72 -0.62
CA SER A 344 -1.86 -13.33 -0.37
C SER A 344 -0.69 -12.41 -0.11
N PHE A 345 -0.77 -11.21 -0.66
CA PHE A 345 0.06 -10.07 -0.30
C PHE A 345 -0.82 -8.81 -0.35
N GLU A 346 -0.39 -7.70 0.24
CA GLU A 346 -1.15 -6.46 0.14
C GLU A 346 -0.26 -5.23 0.21
N LEU A 347 -0.49 -4.30 -0.73
CA LEU A 347 0.20 -3.02 -0.79
C LEU A 347 -0.70 -1.93 -0.19
N TYR A 348 -0.30 -1.41 0.97
CA TYR A 348 -1.00 -0.37 1.69
C TYR A 348 -0.39 1.02 1.40
N GLY A 349 -1.24 2.04 1.41
CA GLY A 349 -0.82 3.45 1.44
C GLY A 349 -1.04 4.06 2.82
N PHE A 350 0.02 4.36 3.55
CA PHE A 350 -0.05 5.03 4.85
C PHE A 350 -0.05 6.55 4.67
N ASP A 351 -0.98 7.23 5.33
CA ASP A 351 -1.05 8.69 5.35
C ASP A 351 -0.55 9.19 6.72
N ILE A 352 0.62 9.83 6.73
CA ILE A 352 1.27 10.36 7.94
C ILE A 352 1.32 11.88 7.89
N LEU A 353 0.96 12.54 9.00
CA LEU A 353 1.17 13.97 9.20
C LEU A 353 2.30 14.19 10.21
N ILE A 354 3.19 15.13 9.95
CA ILE A 354 4.23 15.52 10.89
C ILE A 354 3.81 16.85 11.53
N ASP A 355 3.88 16.95 12.86
CA ASP A 355 3.65 18.21 13.56
C ASP A 355 4.94 19.04 13.72
N ASP A 356 4.81 20.28 14.17
CA ASP A 356 5.92 21.21 14.35
C ASP A 356 6.98 20.75 15.38
N THR A 357 6.65 19.78 16.23
CA THR A 357 7.58 19.10 17.15
C THR A 357 8.29 17.90 16.53
N LEU A 358 8.13 17.69 15.22
CA LEU A 358 8.65 16.56 14.46
C LEU A 358 8.03 15.21 14.86
N LYS A 359 6.85 15.21 15.50
CA LYS A 359 6.13 13.97 15.83
C LYS A 359 5.28 13.52 14.63
N PRO A 360 5.45 12.27 14.14
CA PRO A 360 4.57 11.71 13.12
C PRO A 360 3.25 11.21 13.73
N TRP A 361 2.18 11.41 12.98
CA TRP A 361 0.81 11.02 13.33
C TRP A 361 0.19 10.20 12.20
N LEU A 362 -0.35 9.03 12.53
CA LEU A 362 -1.13 8.24 11.58
C LEU A 362 -2.50 8.89 11.33
N LEU A 363 -2.81 9.16 10.07
CA LEU A 363 -4.11 9.73 9.66
C LEU A 363 -5.09 8.68 9.15
N GLU A 364 -4.62 7.76 8.31
CA GLU A 364 -5.36 6.63 7.75
C GLU A 364 -4.41 5.62 7.07
N VAL A 365 -4.92 4.42 6.83
CA VAL A 365 -4.29 3.41 5.98
C VAL A 365 -5.21 3.18 4.78
N ASN A 366 -4.65 3.13 3.58
CA ASN A 366 -5.39 2.88 2.34
C ASN A 366 -5.08 1.47 1.85
N GLU A 367 -6.07 0.58 1.85
CA GLU A 367 -5.95 -0.80 1.32
C GLU A 367 -5.70 -0.81 -0.20
N SER A 368 -6.18 0.21 -0.90
CA SER A 368 -6.00 0.35 -2.36
C SER A 368 -5.41 1.73 -2.64
N PRO A 369 -4.11 1.95 -2.37
CA PRO A 369 -3.49 3.23 -2.68
C PRO A 369 -3.64 3.52 -4.17
N ALA A 370 -3.90 4.78 -4.52
CA ALA A 370 -3.99 5.18 -5.92
C ALA A 370 -2.64 4.98 -6.61
N LEU A 371 -2.61 4.06 -7.58
CA LEU A 371 -1.44 3.73 -8.39
C LEU A 371 -1.42 4.48 -9.74
N SER A 372 -2.37 5.39 -9.98
CA SER A 372 -2.30 6.37 -11.05
C SER A 372 -1.22 7.40 -10.76
N TYR A 373 -0.51 7.88 -11.76
CA TYR A 373 0.50 8.93 -11.61
C TYR A 373 -0.06 10.29 -12.02
N ASP A 374 0.45 11.33 -11.37
CA ASP A 374 -0.03 12.69 -11.53
C ASP A 374 0.96 13.57 -12.32
N ASN A 375 2.21 13.14 -12.38
CA ASN A 375 3.34 13.80 -13.01
C ASN A 375 4.51 12.81 -13.25
N PRO A 376 5.57 13.19 -13.99
CA PRO A 376 6.68 12.29 -14.31
C PRO A 376 7.43 11.72 -13.10
N MET A 377 7.64 12.51 -12.04
CA MET A 377 8.25 12.01 -10.80
C MET A 377 7.40 10.91 -10.13
N SER A 378 6.09 11.13 -9.99
CA SER A 378 5.18 10.13 -9.41
C SER A 378 5.03 8.89 -10.32
N PHE A 379 5.20 9.03 -11.64
CA PHE A 379 5.31 7.92 -12.57
C PHE A 379 6.57 7.09 -12.29
N LYS A 380 7.74 7.73 -12.17
CA LYS A 380 9.01 7.08 -11.81
C LYS A 380 8.89 6.29 -10.51
N ILE A 381 8.44 6.94 -9.43
CA ILE A 381 8.28 6.29 -8.11
C ILE A 381 7.32 5.10 -8.18
N LYS A 382 6.14 5.24 -8.80
CA LYS A 382 5.13 4.18 -8.82
C LYS A 382 5.51 3.01 -9.73
N THR A 383 6.26 3.27 -10.79
CA THR A 383 6.75 2.21 -11.68
C THR A 383 7.78 1.33 -10.96
N HIS A 384 8.71 1.94 -10.23
CA HIS A 384 9.68 1.22 -9.39
C HIS A 384 8.99 0.47 -8.25
N LEU A 385 8.11 1.15 -7.51
CA LEU A 385 7.30 0.52 -6.46
C LEU A 385 6.57 -0.75 -6.92
N LEU A 386 5.93 -0.71 -8.09
CA LEU A 386 5.19 -1.86 -8.62
C LEU A 386 6.11 -2.97 -9.11
N ALA A 387 7.22 -2.63 -9.78
CA ALA A 387 8.21 -3.63 -10.18
C ALA A 387 8.81 -4.35 -8.96
N ASP A 388 9.21 -3.61 -7.94
CA ASP A 388 9.77 -4.18 -6.72
C ASP A 388 8.72 -4.97 -5.93
N THR A 389 7.48 -4.48 -5.87
CA THR A 389 6.36 -5.22 -5.27
C THR A 389 6.17 -6.57 -5.94
N LEU A 390 6.09 -6.60 -7.27
CA LEU A 390 5.88 -7.84 -8.03
C LEU A 390 7.06 -8.81 -7.90
N THR A 391 8.28 -8.29 -7.82
CA THR A 391 9.50 -9.07 -7.57
C THR A 391 9.47 -9.70 -6.18
N LEU A 392 9.17 -8.91 -5.14
CA LEU A 392 9.09 -9.36 -3.74
C LEU A 392 7.99 -10.40 -3.51
N VAL A 393 6.85 -10.25 -4.19
CA VAL A 393 5.73 -11.20 -4.13
C VAL A 393 6.13 -12.57 -4.69
N GLY A 394 7.14 -12.62 -5.57
CA GLY A 394 7.62 -13.85 -6.17
C GLY A 394 6.55 -14.50 -7.04
N VAL A 395 6.30 -13.96 -8.22
CA VAL A 395 5.38 -14.60 -9.18
C VAL A 395 6.08 -15.80 -9.82
N GLU A 396 5.59 -17.00 -9.46
CA GLU A 396 6.17 -18.30 -9.82
C GLU A 396 5.80 -18.72 -11.24
N TRP A 397 6.73 -19.39 -11.92
CA TRP A 397 6.41 -20.24 -13.06
C TRP A 397 5.95 -21.61 -12.56
N LEU A 398 4.63 -21.77 -12.40
CA LEU A 398 3.96 -23.07 -12.29
C LEU A 398 2.58 -22.94 -12.95
N SER A 399 2.16 -23.99 -13.64
CA SER A 399 0.80 -24.15 -14.17
C SER A 399 0.18 -25.42 -13.57
N ASN A 400 -1.13 -25.60 -13.69
CA ASN A 400 -1.86 -26.74 -13.14
C ASN A 400 -1.37 -28.14 -13.59
N SER A 401 -0.37 -28.24 -14.46
CA SER A 401 0.16 -29.51 -15.00
C SER A 401 1.31 -30.13 -14.20
N GLY A 402 1.67 -29.61 -13.02
CA GLY A 402 2.77 -30.19 -12.23
C GLY A 402 2.86 -29.65 -10.81
N THR A 403 1.80 -29.79 -10.00
CA THR A 403 1.84 -29.45 -8.57
C THR A 403 2.54 -30.55 -7.77
N PRO A 404 3.72 -30.31 -7.15
CA PRO A 404 4.24 -31.17 -6.09
C PRO A 404 3.47 -30.87 -4.79
N GLU A 405 3.34 -31.89 -3.94
CA GLU A 405 2.69 -31.80 -2.64
C GLU A 405 3.34 -30.76 -1.71
N ASP A 406 2.53 -30.22 -0.80
CA ASP A 406 2.82 -29.11 0.12
C ASP A 406 4.14 -29.27 0.90
N SER A 407 5.23 -28.78 0.34
CA SER A 407 6.46 -28.46 1.08
C SER A 407 6.51 -26.96 1.39
N GLU A 408 6.97 -26.59 2.59
CA GLU A 408 7.09 -25.19 3.02
C GLU A 408 8.02 -24.41 2.07
N LEU A 409 7.46 -23.43 1.36
CA LEU A 409 8.20 -22.54 0.48
C LEU A 409 8.86 -21.44 1.32
N GLN A 410 10.20 -21.45 1.37
CA GLN A 410 10.96 -20.32 1.88
C GLN A 410 10.95 -19.23 0.81
N LEU A 411 10.19 -18.16 1.04
CA LEU A 411 10.33 -16.95 0.22
C LEU A 411 11.80 -16.50 0.32
N PRO A 412 12.44 -16.13 -0.80
CA PRO A 412 13.80 -15.58 -0.75
C PRO A 412 13.81 -14.39 0.21
N GLN A 413 14.62 -14.48 1.25
CA GLN A 413 14.92 -13.32 2.09
C GLN A 413 15.76 -12.37 1.24
N PHE A 414 15.12 -11.43 0.58
CA PHE A 414 15.83 -10.42 -0.19
C PHE A 414 16.53 -9.48 0.79
N PRO A 415 17.86 -9.43 0.83
CA PRO A 415 18.53 -8.36 1.52
C PRO A 415 18.15 -7.03 0.83
N GLY A 416 17.85 -5.99 1.62
CA GLY A 416 17.26 -4.73 1.15
C GLY A 416 18.07 -3.94 0.11
N HIS A 417 19.24 -4.43 -0.31
CA HIS A 417 20.08 -3.85 -1.36
C HIS A 417 19.82 -4.42 -2.77
N LEU A 418 18.92 -5.40 -2.92
CA LEU A 418 18.56 -6.00 -4.23
C LEU A 418 17.34 -5.34 -4.91
N LEU A 419 16.78 -4.31 -4.29
CA LEU A 419 15.68 -3.49 -4.79
C LEU A 419 16.17 -2.04 -4.87
N HIS A 420 15.72 -1.32 -5.88
CA HIS A 420 16.29 -0.02 -6.28
C HIS A 420 15.79 1.16 -5.45
#